data_AF-A0A0R1VUM6-F1
#
_entry.id   AF-A0A0R1VUM6-F1
#
_cell.length_a   1.000
_cell.length_b   1.000
_cell.length_c   1.000
_cell.angle_alpha   90.00
_cell.angle_beta   90.00
_cell.angle_gamma   90.00
#
_symmetry.space_group_name_H-M   'P 1'
#
loop_
_entity.id
_entity.type
_entity.pdbx_description
1 polymer ?
#
loop_
_entity_poly.entity_id
_entity_poly.type
_entity_poly.pdbx_seq_one_letter_code
_entity_poly.pdbx_strand_id
1 'polypeptide(L)'
;MRWVDYFYSEKGALYLSDGPEGVIWKYAKNKDGKQVRVYAKGITADNKEERRGKITPAYGLTIPTLSTDNDDNPLLPTADAPTLSNFSKFIRQETEQKVTPYAKVPFPLTYLTKSEQSDVSAVENDLKTYVEQSVAKFITGVTPMSDWDNYVKTIKGMGVSKYVQVYQKAYDRWAK
;
A
#
# COMPACT_ATOMS: atom_id res chain seq x y z
N MET A 1 10.23 -4.58 23.68
CA MET A 1 11.29 -5.42 23.10
C MET A 1 12.25 -4.53 22.32
N ARG A 2 13.49 -4.30 22.78
CA ARG A 2 14.42 -3.31 22.20
C ARG A 2 15.09 -3.73 20.87
N TRP A 3 15.01 -5.01 20.52
CA TRP A 3 15.60 -5.51 19.26
C TRP A 3 14.77 -5.12 18.04
N VAL A 4 13.46 -4.89 18.20
CA VAL A 4 12.57 -4.44 17.13
C VAL A 4 12.91 -3.01 16.71
N ASP A 5 13.41 -2.18 17.63
CA ASP A 5 13.84 -0.81 17.35
C ASP A 5 14.96 -0.75 16.28
N TYR A 6 15.78 -1.81 16.18
CA TYR A 6 16.79 -1.91 15.11
C TYR A 6 16.17 -1.87 13.72
N PHE A 7 15.02 -2.50 13.51
CA PHE A 7 14.33 -2.48 12.21
C PHE A 7 13.78 -1.10 11.84
N TYR A 8 13.71 -0.18 12.80
CA TYR A 8 13.40 1.22 12.58
C TYR A 8 14.65 2.12 12.49
N SER A 9 15.85 1.53 12.37
CA SER A 9 17.03 2.24 11.88
C SER A 9 17.16 2.07 10.37
N GLU A 10 17.85 2.98 9.68
CA GLU A 10 18.10 2.85 8.23
C GLU A 10 18.72 1.51 7.86
N LYS A 11 19.72 1.07 8.64
CA LYS A 11 20.43 -0.19 8.40
C LYS A 11 19.53 -1.40 8.62
N GLY A 12 18.73 -1.40 9.68
CA GLY A 12 17.81 -2.50 9.96
C GLY A 12 16.66 -2.56 8.96
N ALA A 13 16.18 -1.40 8.50
CA ALA A 13 15.17 -1.33 7.45
C ALA A 13 15.67 -1.90 6.13
N LEU A 14 16.87 -1.51 5.72
CA LEU A 14 17.53 -2.05 4.53
C LEU A 14 17.74 -3.55 4.62
N TYR A 15 18.16 -4.04 5.78
CA TYR A 15 18.35 -5.46 6.02
C TYR A 15 17.03 -6.23 5.94
N LEU A 16 15.95 -5.67 6.50
CA LEU A 16 14.64 -6.33 6.49
C LEU A 16 13.98 -6.29 5.11
N SER A 17 14.20 -5.23 4.31
CA SER A 17 13.63 -5.08 2.96
C SER A 17 14.38 -5.89 1.90
N ASP A 18 15.71 -5.80 1.91
CA ASP A 18 16.59 -6.26 0.84
C ASP A 18 17.66 -7.27 1.30
N GLY A 19 17.69 -7.62 2.57
CA GLY A 19 18.65 -8.57 3.11
C GLY A 19 20.07 -8.00 3.23
N PRO A 20 21.05 -8.85 3.58
CA PRO A 20 22.43 -8.43 3.74
C PRO A 20 23.07 -8.00 2.42
N GLU A 21 24.00 -7.04 2.53
CA GLU A 21 24.91 -6.67 1.43
C GLU A 21 25.65 -7.90 0.88
N GLY A 22 25.80 -7.94 -0.44
CA GLY A 22 26.45 -9.01 -1.18
C GLY A 22 25.51 -10.09 -1.72
N VAL A 23 24.25 -10.16 -1.25
CA VAL A 23 23.28 -11.18 -1.69
C VAL A 23 22.47 -10.72 -2.91
N ILE A 24 21.67 -9.65 -2.75
CA ILE A 24 20.91 -9.07 -3.88
C ILE A 24 21.43 -7.70 -4.31
N TRP A 25 22.13 -7.02 -3.40
CA TRP A 25 22.62 -5.66 -3.60
C TRP A 25 24.03 -5.50 -3.01
N LYS A 26 24.76 -4.49 -3.47
CA LYS A 26 26.03 -4.05 -2.88
C LYS A 26 26.25 -2.55 -3.07
N TYR A 27 27.13 -1.96 -2.28
CA TYR A 27 27.55 -0.58 -2.53
C TYR A 27 28.53 -0.48 -3.70
N ALA A 28 28.42 0.62 -4.43
CA ALA A 28 29.37 1.08 -5.44
C ALA A 28 29.55 2.61 -5.33
N LYS A 29 30.61 3.14 -5.93
CA LYS A 29 30.76 4.58 -6.13
C LYS A 29 30.40 4.92 -7.57
N ASN A 30 29.57 5.93 -7.75
CA ASN A 30 29.33 6.50 -9.07
C ASN A 30 30.50 7.42 -9.49
N LYS A 31 30.46 7.92 -10.72
CA LYS A 31 31.46 8.85 -11.28
C LYS A 31 31.64 10.14 -10.47
N ASP A 32 30.63 10.55 -9.71
CA ASP A 32 30.66 11.73 -8.84
C ASP A 32 31.19 11.40 -7.43
N GLY A 33 31.62 10.17 -7.20
CA GLY A 33 32.15 9.69 -5.92
C GLY A 33 31.09 9.39 -4.86
N LYS A 34 29.79 9.52 -5.18
CA LYS A 34 28.69 9.19 -4.27
C LYS A 34 28.52 7.69 -4.13
N GLN A 35 28.25 7.24 -2.91
CA GLN A 35 27.92 5.85 -2.64
C GLN A 35 26.47 5.58 -3.07
N VAL A 36 26.28 4.51 -3.85
CA VAL A 36 24.99 4.07 -4.38
C VAL A 36 24.85 2.55 -4.26
N ARG A 37 23.61 2.04 -4.29
CA ARG A 37 23.34 0.61 -4.27
C ARG A 37 23.18 0.08 -5.69
N VAL A 38 23.85 -1.03 -5.98
CA VAL A 38 23.76 -1.72 -7.27
C VAL A 38 23.46 -3.19 -7.08
N TYR A 39 22.94 -3.86 -8.12
CA TYR A 39 22.73 -5.30 -8.09
C TYR A 39 24.02 -6.06 -7.75
N ALA A 40 23.89 -7.09 -6.90
CA ALA A 40 24.94 -8.05 -6.67
C ALA A 40 25.17 -8.94 -7.92
N LYS A 41 26.27 -9.69 -7.94
CA LYS A 41 26.63 -10.53 -9.09
C LYS A 41 25.53 -11.58 -9.36
N GLY A 42 25.07 -11.67 -10.61
CA GLY A 42 24.04 -12.63 -11.03
C GLY A 42 22.60 -12.20 -10.70
N ILE A 43 22.42 -11.00 -10.16
CA ILE A 43 21.11 -10.43 -9.85
C ILE A 43 20.71 -9.45 -10.94
N THR A 44 19.47 -9.55 -11.38
CA THR A 44 18.87 -8.70 -12.40
C THR A 44 17.49 -8.22 -11.93
N ALA A 45 16.90 -7.28 -12.65
CA ALA A 45 15.53 -6.84 -12.37
C ALA A 45 14.52 -8.01 -12.41
N ASP A 46 14.77 -9.03 -13.25
CA ASP A 46 13.85 -10.15 -13.46
C ASP A 46 13.90 -11.18 -12.33
N ASN A 47 15.08 -11.41 -11.72
CA ASN A 47 15.26 -12.46 -10.71
C ASN A 47 15.36 -11.94 -9.26
N LYS A 48 15.47 -10.60 -9.07
CA LYS A 48 15.70 -10.02 -7.74
C LYS A 48 14.58 -10.35 -6.75
N GLU A 49 13.31 -10.30 -7.18
CA GLU A 49 12.17 -10.51 -6.28
C GLU A 49 12.07 -11.96 -5.83
N GLU A 50 12.32 -12.93 -6.72
CA GLU A 50 12.38 -14.35 -6.35
C GLU A 50 13.47 -14.61 -5.31
N ARG A 51 14.64 -13.97 -5.47
CA ARG A 51 15.75 -14.11 -4.52
C ARG A 51 15.44 -13.42 -3.19
N ARG A 52 14.89 -12.19 -3.23
CA ARG A 52 14.53 -11.39 -2.06
C ARG A 52 13.47 -12.07 -1.20
N GLY A 53 12.49 -12.74 -1.83
CA GLY A 53 11.46 -13.50 -1.12
C GLY A 53 11.97 -14.74 -0.37
N LYS A 54 13.17 -15.24 -0.69
CA LYS A 54 13.79 -16.37 0.03
C LYS A 54 14.64 -15.93 1.23
N ILE A 55 14.98 -14.65 1.35
CA ILE A 55 15.96 -14.16 2.34
C ILE A 55 15.41 -13.08 3.27
N THR A 56 14.25 -12.50 2.95
CA THR A 56 13.59 -11.48 3.77
C THR A 56 12.13 -11.86 4.00
N PRO A 57 11.48 -11.35 5.07
CA PRO A 57 10.03 -11.41 5.21
C PRO A 57 9.29 -10.36 4.34
N ALA A 58 10.00 -9.51 3.60
CA ALA A 58 9.46 -8.34 2.90
C ALA A 58 8.82 -8.65 1.53
N TYR A 59 8.32 -9.86 1.29
CA TYR A 59 7.76 -10.29 0.00
C TYR A 59 6.26 -9.94 -0.17
N GLY A 60 5.87 -8.73 0.23
CA GLY A 60 4.46 -8.28 0.19
C GLY A 60 3.72 -8.38 1.53
N LEU A 61 4.43 -8.71 2.62
CA LEU A 61 3.92 -8.62 3.98
C LEU A 61 4.15 -7.22 4.56
N THR A 62 3.29 -6.82 5.50
CA THR A 62 3.57 -5.67 6.36
C THR A 62 4.65 -6.06 7.37
N ILE A 63 5.83 -5.45 7.25
CA ILE A 63 6.96 -5.69 8.14
C ILE A 63 7.19 -4.47 9.06
N PRO A 64 7.61 -4.68 10.32
CA PRO A 64 7.79 -3.59 11.29
C PRO A 64 9.09 -2.84 11.02
N THR A 65 9.08 -1.94 10.03
CA THR A 65 10.26 -1.20 9.59
C THR A 65 9.92 0.20 9.10
N LEU A 66 10.94 1.04 8.94
CA LEU A 66 10.80 2.28 8.18
C LEU A 66 10.70 1.95 6.69
N SER A 67 9.66 2.45 6.05
CA SER A 67 9.58 2.51 4.59
C SER A 67 10.11 3.86 4.14
N THR A 68 10.99 3.86 3.15
CA THR A 68 11.48 5.07 2.46
C THR A 68 10.95 5.05 1.04
N ASP A 69 10.85 6.21 0.40
CA ASP A 69 10.56 6.23 -1.03
C ASP A 69 11.69 5.48 -1.75
N ASN A 70 11.34 4.62 -2.71
CA ASN A 70 12.33 3.83 -3.44
C ASN A 70 13.35 4.71 -4.18
N ASP A 71 13.02 5.98 -4.35
CA ASP A 71 13.84 7.03 -4.92
C ASP A 71 15.00 7.52 -4.07
N ASP A 72 14.84 7.50 -2.76
CA ASP A 72 15.83 8.06 -1.86
C ASP A 72 17.07 7.15 -1.82
N ASN A 73 16.87 5.85 -2.06
CA ASN A 73 17.93 4.85 -2.06
C ASN A 73 17.68 3.67 -3.04
N PRO A 74 17.67 3.94 -4.36
CA PRO A 74 17.30 2.95 -5.36
C PRO A 74 18.37 1.87 -5.52
N LEU A 75 17.92 0.67 -5.87
CA LEU A 75 18.79 -0.41 -6.31
C LEU A 75 19.01 -0.34 -7.83
N LEU A 76 20.21 0.05 -8.24
CA LEU A 76 20.53 0.37 -9.64
C LEU A 76 21.17 -0.80 -10.40
N PRO A 77 20.99 -0.88 -11.74
CA PRO A 77 21.72 -1.86 -12.54
C PRO A 77 23.23 -1.58 -12.61
N THR A 78 23.63 -0.31 -12.60
CA THR A 78 25.03 0.12 -12.56
C THR A 78 25.16 1.38 -11.69
N ALA A 79 26.38 1.71 -11.26
CA ALA A 79 26.62 2.83 -10.34
C ALA A 79 26.23 4.19 -10.95
N ASP A 80 26.31 4.33 -12.27
CA ASP A 80 26.02 5.57 -13.00
C ASP A 80 24.65 5.56 -13.69
N ALA A 81 23.84 4.52 -13.47
CA ALA A 81 22.48 4.49 -13.98
C ALA A 81 21.65 5.63 -13.39
N PRO A 82 20.73 6.23 -14.16
CA PRO A 82 19.82 7.23 -13.61
C PRO A 82 18.99 6.61 -12.47
N THR A 83 18.82 7.37 -11.39
CA THR A 83 17.99 6.95 -10.25
C THR A 83 16.53 6.74 -10.63
N LEU A 84 16.05 7.53 -11.61
CA LEU A 84 14.68 7.49 -12.11
C LEU A 84 14.63 7.12 -13.57
N SER A 85 13.85 6.09 -13.88
CA SER A 85 13.47 5.79 -15.26
C SER A 85 12.60 6.91 -15.85
N ASN A 86 12.58 7.03 -17.18
CA ASN A 86 11.66 7.96 -17.85
C ASN A 86 10.20 7.64 -17.54
N PHE A 87 9.87 6.37 -17.36
CA PHE A 87 8.53 5.95 -16.94
C PHE A 87 8.21 6.43 -15.53
N SER A 88 9.13 6.30 -14.57
CA SER A 88 8.96 6.81 -13.20
C SER A 88 8.73 8.32 -13.19
N LYS A 89 9.49 9.07 -13.99
CA LYS A 89 9.31 10.53 -14.15
C LYS A 89 7.93 10.86 -14.71
N PHE A 90 7.51 10.17 -15.77
CA PHE A 90 6.18 10.33 -16.35
C PHE A 90 5.07 10.06 -15.34
N ILE A 91 5.11 8.91 -14.64
CA ILE A 91 4.09 8.56 -13.64
C ILE A 91 4.03 9.61 -12.53
N ARG A 92 5.16 10.12 -12.05
CA ARG A 92 5.13 11.19 -11.03
C ARG A 92 4.53 12.48 -11.53
N GLN A 93 4.89 12.91 -12.73
CA GLN A 93 4.30 14.10 -13.32
C GLN A 93 2.79 13.96 -13.46
N GLU A 94 2.33 12.80 -13.93
CA GLU A 94 0.90 12.50 -14.08
C GLU A 94 0.20 12.41 -12.73
N THR A 95 0.79 11.76 -11.73
CA THR A 95 0.27 11.70 -10.36
C THR A 95 0.15 13.11 -9.78
N GLU A 96 1.17 13.94 -9.91
CA GLU A 96 1.16 15.29 -9.34
C GLU A 96 0.13 16.20 -10.00
N GLN A 97 -0.06 16.07 -11.31
CA GLN A 97 -1.02 16.91 -12.04
C GLN A 97 -2.46 16.41 -11.95
N LYS A 98 -2.68 15.09 -11.91
CA LYS A 98 -4.00 14.48 -12.11
C LYS A 98 -4.53 13.73 -10.90
N VAL A 99 -3.68 13.38 -9.93
CA VAL A 99 -4.06 12.59 -8.75
C VAL A 99 -3.91 13.38 -7.46
N THR A 100 -2.72 13.94 -7.17
CA THR A 100 -2.41 14.68 -5.94
C THR A 100 -3.46 15.76 -5.59
N PRO A 101 -3.97 16.57 -6.54
CA PRO A 101 -4.97 17.60 -6.22
C PRO A 101 -6.31 17.05 -5.70
N TYR A 102 -6.60 15.79 -5.97
CA TYR A 102 -7.82 15.10 -5.55
C TYR A 102 -7.57 14.03 -4.48
N ALA A 103 -6.31 13.82 -4.10
CA ALA A 103 -5.93 12.85 -3.10
C ALA A 103 -6.49 13.26 -1.74
N LYS A 104 -7.05 12.29 -1.01
CA LYS A 104 -7.54 12.46 0.35
C LYS A 104 -6.83 11.46 1.25
N VAL A 105 -6.61 11.84 2.50
CA VAL A 105 -6.11 10.92 3.51
C VAL A 105 -7.09 9.73 3.60
N PRO A 106 -6.62 8.48 3.43
CA PRO A 106 -7.50 7.32 3.48
C PRO A 106 -8.06 7.14 4.89
N PHE A 107 -9.19 6.44 4.98
CA PHE A 107 -9.69 5.99 6.28
C PHE A 107 -8.64 5.09 6.94
N PRO A 108 -8.26 5.34 8.21
CA PRO A 108 -7.17 4.65 8.88
C PRO A 108 -7.56 3.21 9.23
N LEU A 109 -6.55 2.39 9.55
CA LEU A 109 -6.78 1.06 10.11
C LEU A 109 -7.33 1.21 11.54
N THR A 110 -8.64 1.08 11.70
CA THR A 110 -9.32 1.12 13.00
C THR A 110 -9.68 -0.29 13.47
N TYR A 111 -9.60 -0.51 14.78
CA TYR A 111 -10.04 -1.76 15.40
C TYR A 111 -11.40 -1.59 16.06
N LEU A 112 -12.35 -2.48 15.73
CA LEU A 112 -13.65 -2.55 16.37
C LEU A 112 -13.55 -3.30 17.71
N THR A 113 -14.38 -2.91 18.68
CA THR A 113 -14.61 -3.71 19.88
C THR A 113 -15.40 -4.98 19.52
N LYS A 114 -15.43 -5.97 20.42
CA LYS A 114 -16.22 -7.21 20.21
C LYS A 114 -17.71 -6.92 19.94
N SER A 115 -18.29 -5.95 20.66
CA SER A 115 -19.69 -5.55 20.46
C SER A 115 -19.90 -4.86 19.12
N GLU A 116 -19.03 -3.90 18.77
CA GLU A 116 -19.07 -3.20 17.48
C GLU A 116 -18.92 -4.20 16.32
N GLN A 117 -18.01 -5.17 16.44
CA GLN A 117 -17.85 -6.24 15.44
C GLN A 117 -19.12 -7.08 15.31
N SER A 118 -19.71 -7.51 16.43
CA SER A 118 -20.98 -8.26 16.42
C SER A 118 -22.11 -7.48 15.76
N ASP A 119 -22.15 -6.16 15.93
CA ASP A 119 -23.15 -5.26 15.36
C ASP A 119 -23.05 -5.12 13.84
N VAL A 120 -21.86 -5.28 13.26
CA VAL A 120 -21.62 -5.08 11.82
C VAL A 120 -21.46 -6.38 11.04
N SER A 121 -21.01 -7.47 11.65
CA SER A 121 -20.70 -8.73 10.94
C SER A 121 -21.87 -9.28 10.11
N ALA A 122 -23.11 -9.16 10.60
CA ALA A 122 -24.30 -9.62 9.87
C ALA A 122 -24.66 -8.67 8.71
N VAL A 123 -24.49 -7.36 8.91
CA VAL A 123 -24.81 -6.34 7.89
C VAL A 123 -23.75 -6.31 6.79
N GLU A 124 -22.49 -6.52 7.14
CA GLU A 124 -21.34 -6.34 6.26
C GLU A 124 -21.39 -7.25 5.03
N ASN A 125 -21.63 -8.56 5.22
CA ASN A 125 -21.58 -9.53 4.11
C ASN A 125 -22.70 -9.32 3.09
N ASP A 126 -23.94 -9.14 3.56
CA ASP A 126 -25.09 -8.93 2.69
C ASP A 126 -25.00 -7.59 1.97
N LEU A 127 -24.63 -6.53 2.71
CA LEU A 127 -24.44 -5.20 2.15
C LEU A 127 -23.35 -5.19 1.09
N LYS A 128 -22.18 -5.79 1.38
CA LYS A 128 -21.06 -5.88 0.43
C LYS A 128 -21.49 -6.60 -0.85
N THR A 129 -22.15 -7.75 -0.72
CA THR A 129 -22.63 -8.52 -1.88
C THR A 129 -23.60 -7.71 -2.73
N TYR A 130 -24.57 -7.05 -2.11
CA TYR A 130 -25.53 -6.22 -2.83
C TYR A 130 -24.88 -5.02 -3.52
N VAL A 131 -23.95 -4.33 -2.84
CA VAL A 131 -23.20 -3.20 -3.39
C VAL A 131 -22.37 -3.63 -4.59
N GLU A 132 -21.61 -4.72 -4.49
CA GLU A 132 -20.76 -5.24 -5.58
C GLU A 132 -21.60 -5.60 -6.82
N GLN A 133 -22.72 -6.29 -6.62
CA GLN A 133 -23.63 -6.63 -7.71
C GLN A 133 -24.30 -5.41 -8.33
N SER A 134 -24.72 -4.44 -7.51
CA SER A 134 -25.38 -3.22 -7.98
C SER A 134 -24.41 -2.34 -8.78
N VAL A 135 -23.18 -2.17 -8.29
CA VAL A 135 -22.12 -1.44 -9.01
C VAL A 135 -21.85 -2.08 -10.37
N ALA A 136 -21.74 -3.41 -10.45
CA ALA A 136 -21.58 -4.11 -11.73
C ALA A 136 -22.74 -3.84 -12.70
N LYS A 137 -23.99 -3.83 -12.21
CA LYS A 137 -25.17 -3.51 -13.03
C LYS A 137 -25.20 -2.06 -13.49
N PHE A 138 -24.80 -1.11 -12.66
CA PHE A 138 -24.69 0.30 -13.06
C PHE A 138 -23.60 0.50 -14.12
N ILE A 139 -22.41 -0.09 -13.93
CA ILE A 139 -21.30 0.01 -14.88
C ILE A 139 -21.67 -0.59 -16.25
N THR A 140 -22.34 -1.76 -16.24
CA THR A 140 -22.74 -2.44 -17.47
C THR A 140 -24.00 -1.88 -18.12
N GLY A 141 -24.67 -0.91 -17.46
CA GLY A 141 -25.91 -0.31 -17.94
C GLY A 141 -27.15 -1.20 -17.81
N VAL A 142 -27.06 -2.36 -17.13
CA VAL A 142 -28.21 -3.21 -16.80
C VAL A 142 -29.18 -2.45 -15.88
N THR A 143 -28.65 -1.66 -14.95
CA THR A 143 -29.43 -0.73 -14.14
C THR A 143 -29.11 0.70 -14.59
N PRO A 144 -30.11 1.50 -15.01
CA PRO A 144 -29.88 2.88 -15.42
C PRO A 144 -29.52 3.76 -14.21
N MET A 145 -28.68 4.78 -14.40
CA MET A 145 -28.30 5.71 -13.32
C MET A 145 -29.48 6.49 -12.72
N SER A 146 -30.62 6.57 -13.41
CA SER A 146 -31.86 7.12 -12.85
C SER A 146 -32.40 6.32 -11.65
N ASP A 147 -31.95 5.08 -11.46
CA ASP A 147 -32.35 4.21 -10.33
C ASP A 147 -31.45 4.38 -9.08
N TRP A 148 -30.54 5.36 -9.10
CA TRP A 148 -29.58 5.60 -8.02
C TRP A 148 -30.24 5.80 -6.64
N ASP A 149 -31.31 6.59 -6.58
CA ASP A 149 -32.00 6.87 -5.30
C ASP A 149 -32.64 5.62 -4.70
N ASN A 150 -33.11 4.69 -5.53
CA ASN A 150 -33.64 3.40 -5.08
C ASN A 150 -32.52 2.49 -4.55
N TYR A 151 -31.36 2.48 -5.21
CA TYR A 151 -30.17 1.81 -4.68
C TYR A 151 -29.78 2.37 -3.29
N VAL A 152 -29.71 3.69 -3.15
CA VAL A 152 -29.41 4.36 -1.86
C VAL A 152 -30.44 4.00 -0.78
N LYS A 153 -31.73 3.96 -1.14
CA LYS A 153 -32.80 3.55 -0.23
C LYS A 153 -32.63 2.09 0.21
N THR A 154 -32.25 1.21 -0.71
CA THR A 154 -32.03 -0.21 -0.44
C THR A 154 -30.89 -0.41 0.55
N ILE A 155 -29.71 0.18 0.31
CA ILE A 155 -28.57 0.03 1.24
C ILE A 155 -28.86 0.63 2.62
N LYS A 156 -29.67 1.70 2.70
CA LYS A 156 -30.18 2.24 3.96
C LYS A 156 -31.07 1.24 4.69
N GLY A 157 -31.99 0.58 3.98
CA GLY A 157 -32.82 -0.51 4.51
C GLY A 157 -32.02 -1.72 4.97
N MET A 158 -30.88 -1.99 4.33
CA MET A 158 -29.93 -3.03 4.72
C MET A 158 -29.04 -2.64 5.91
N GLY A 159 -29.15 -1.42 6.43
CA GLY A 159 -28.44 -1.01 7.64
C GLY A 159 -27.08 -0.32 7.42
N VAL A 160 -26.78 0.17 6.21
CA VAL A 160 -25.51 0.88 5.94
C VAL A 160 -25.28 2.06 6.89
N SER A 161 -26.35 2.73 7.34
CA SER A 161 -26.24 3.83 8.30
C SER A 161 -25.66 3.37 9.65
N LYS A 162 -26.09 2.20 10.15
CA LYS A 162 -25.54 1.62 11.39
C LYS A 162 -24.09 1.20 11.18
N TYR A 163 -23.80 0.58 10.04
CA TYR A 163 -22.42 0.19 9.66
C TYR A 163 -21.48 1.41 9.69
N VAL A 164 -21.83 2.49 9.00
CA VAL A 164 -21.03 3.73 8.96
C VAL A 164 -20.86 4.34 10.35
N GLN A 165 -21.91 4.37 11.18
CA GLN A 165 -21.81 4.90 12.55
C GLN A 165 -20.85 4.10 13.43
N VAL A 166 -20.79 2.78 13.30
CA VAL A 166 -19.84 1.95 14.05
C VAL A 166 -18.40 2.28 13.66
N TYR A 167 -18.11 2.37 12.37
CA TYR A 167 -16.77 2.75 11.89
C TYR A 167 -16.42 4.19 12.25
N GLN A 168 -17.38 5.11 12.27
CA GLN A 168 -17.15 6.48 12.75
C GLN A 168 -16.71 6.49 14.22
N LYS A 169 -17.35 5.70 15.09
CA LYS A 169 -16.91 5.59 16.51
C LYS A 169 -15.50 5.03 16.64
N ALA A 170 -15.15 4.05 15.81
CA ALA A 170 -13.80 3.47 15.80
C ALA A 170 -12.76 4.48 15.30
N TYR A 171 -13.11 5.30 14.32
CA TYR A 171 -12.30 6.42 13.86
C TYR A 171 -12.11 7.48 14.94
N ASP A 172 -13.19 7.92 15.59
CA ASP A 172 -13.15 8.93 16.65
C ASP A 172 -12.31 8.46 17.86
N ARG A 173 -12.23 7.14 18.08
CA ARG A 173 -11.35 6.54 19.09
C ARG A 173 -9.89 6.50 18.65
N TRP A 174 -9.62 6.25 17.37
CA TRP A 174 -8.26 6.26 16.79
C TRP A 174 -7.68 7.68 16.68
N ALA A 175 -8.52 8.68 16.39
CA ALA A 175 -8.11 10.07 16.17
C ALA A 175 -7.80 10.85 17.46
N LYS A 176 -7.98 10.25 18.63
CA LYS A 176 -7.64 10.81 19.95
C LYS A 176 -6.21 10.43 20.33
#